data_AF-A0A210QKR6-F1
#
_entry.id   AF-A0A210QKR6-F1
#
_cell.length_a   1.000
_cell.length_b   1.000
_cell.length_c   1.000
_cell.angle_alpha   90.00
_cell.angle_beta   90.00
_cell.angle_gamma   90.00
#
_symmetry.space_group_name_H-M   'P 1'
#
loop_
_entity.id
_entity.type
_entity.pdbx_description
1 polymer ?
#
loop_
_entity_poly.entity_id
_entity_poly.type
_entity_poly.pdbx_seq_one_letter_code
_entity_poly.pdbx_strand_id
1 'polypeptide(L)'
;MPKQYLAKKKGKYVQHKYEHMEEAVRAVKDGEMSVRLAAERYGLPKSTLYDRVSGRFNLETKPGRKPVLDITTENQIINSVTENAEKGFGLSRQQLLTRAGILCKRANISGFCNVTPSKHWWYGLKRRHPEIGLRKPEKLGTQRSWIYHNRAKS
;
A
#
# COMPACT_ATOMS: atom_id res chain seq x y z
N MET A 1 -40.67 -25.76 -7.54
CA MET A 1 -40.71 -24.28 -7.45
C MET A 1 -39.28 -23.74 -7.60
N PRO A 2 -38.94 -22.96 -8.65
CA PRO A 2 -37.62 -22.33 -8.76
C PRO A 2 -37.48 -21.20 -7.74
N LYS A 3 -36.44 -21.23 -6.89
CA LYS A 3 -36.11 -20.10 -5.99
C LYS A 3 -35.56 -18.94 -6.82
N GLN A 4 -36.34 -17.86 -6.96
CA GLN A 4 -35.85 -16.60 -7.52
C GLN A 4 -34.99 -15.89 -6.47
N TYR A 5 -33.68 -15.82 -6.72
CA TYR A 5 -32.76 -15.07 -5.87
C TYR A 5 -32.72 -13.61 -6.31
N LEU A 6 -33.41 -12.72 -5.58
CA LEU A 6 -33.22 -11.28 -5.73
C LEU A 6 -31.85 -10.90 -5.16
N ALA A 7 -30.96 -10.38 -6.02
CA ALA A 7 -29.64 -9.94 -5.60
C ALA A 7 -29.77 -8.80 -4.57
N LYS A 8 -29.19 -8.99 -3.38
CA LYS A 8 -29.21 -7.99 -2.31
C LYS A 8 -28.44 -6.74 -2.76
N LYS A 9 -29.06 -5.55 -2.68
CA LYS A 9 -28.37 -4.28 -2.94
C LYS A 9 -27.17 -4.16 -2.01
N LYS A 10 -25.98 -3.94 -2.58
CA LYS A 10 -24.76 -3.67 -1.80
C LYS A 10 -24.90 -2.30 -1.13
N GLY A 11 -24.75 -2.24 0.18
CA GLY A 11 -24.76 -0.99 0.93
C GLY A 11 -23.61 -0.06 0.54
N LYS A 12 -23.80 1.25 0.67
CA LYS A 12 -22.74 2.25 0.46
C LYS A 12 -21.71 2.13 1.58
N TYR A 13 -20.42 2.20 1.22
CA TYR A 13 -19.35 2.23 2.22
C TYR A 13 -19.41 3.57 2.97
N VAL A 14 -19.66 3.52 4.27
CA VAL A 14 -19.66 4.72 5.11
C VAL A 14 -18.24 4.96 5.58
N GLN A 15 -17.71 6.14 5.25
CA GLN A 15 -16.43 6.59 5.78
C GLN A 15 -16.71 7.19 7.16
N HIS A 16 -16.07 6.65 8.19
CA HIS A 16 -16.17 7.17 9.55
C HIS A 16 -14.90 7.94 9.88
N LYS A 17 -15.03 9.05 10.62
CA LYS A 17 -13.87 9.75 11.15
C LYS A 17 -13.11 8.83 12.10
N TYR A 18 -11.79 8.91 12.04
CA TYR A 18 -10.90 8.10 12.86
C TYR A 18 -11.13 8.36 14.36
N GLU A 19 -11.24 9.63 14.74
CA GLU A 19 -11.49 10.10 16.12
C GLU A 19 -12.72 9.44 16.76
N HIS A 20 -13.87 9.47 16.08
CA HIS A 20 -15.11 8.85 16.59
C HIS A 20 -14.97 7.33 16.81
N MET A 21 -14.13 6.66 16.02
CA MET A 21 -13.89 5.23 16.22
C MET A 21 -13.03 4.97 17.45
N GLU A 22 -11.99 5.77 17.67
CA GLU A 22 -11.12 5.61 18.85
C GLU A 22 -11.89 5.86 20.14
N GLU A 23 -12.65 6.96 20.19
CA GLU A 23 -13.51 7.32 21.33
C GLU A 23 -14.55 6.21 21.62
N ALA A 24 -15.21 5.71 20.57
CA ALA A 24 -16.20 4.64 20.72
C ALA A 24 -15.57 3.33 21.21
N VAL A 25 -14.40 2.96 20.71
CA VAL A 25 -13.70 1.74 21.16
C VAL A 25 -13.25 1.88 22.61
N ARG A 26 -12.72 3.05 22.99
CA ARG A 26 -12.30 3.34 24.36
C ARG A 26 -13.47 3.25 25.33
N ALA A 27 -14.57 3.96 25.07
CA ALA A 27 -15.73 3.96 25.95
C ALA A 27 -16.39 2.57 26.12
N VAL A 28 -16.30 1.71 25.10
CA VAL A 28 -16.74 0.31 25.22
C VAL A 28 -15.77 -0.53 26.03
N LYS A 29 -14.45 -0.36 25.86
CA LYS A 29 -13.43 -1.10 26.61
C LYS A 29 -13.39 -0.71 28.09
N ASP A 30 -13.61 0.57 28.39
CA ASP A 30 -13.68 1.12 29.74
C ASP A 30 -14.99 0.75 30.46
N GLY A 31 -15.92 0.09 29.76
CA GLY A 31 -17.20 -0.38 30.31
C GLY A 31 -18.27 0.70 30.44
N GLU A 32 -18.02 1.92 29.96
CA GLU A 32 -18.95 3.06 30.05
C GLU A 32 -20.21 2.85 29.21
N MET A 33 -20.12 2.13 28.09
CA MET A 33 -21.23 1.91 27.17
C MET A 33 -21.19 0.57 26.45
N SER A 34 -22.36 0.06 26.09
CA SER A 34 -22.46 -1.12 25.22
C SER A 34 -22.04 -0.78 23.78
N VAL A 35 -21.56 -1.79 23.04
CA VAL A 35 -21.21 -1.65 21.61
C VAL A 35 -22.37 -1.07 20.79
N ARG A 36 -23.61 -1.43 21.14
CA ARG A 36 -24.79 -0.91 20.44
C ARG A 36 -24.99 0.59 20.71
N LEU A 37 -24.95 0.99 21.98
CA LEU A 37 -25.12 2.37 22.38
C LEU A 37 -24.01 3.26 21.80
N ALA A 38 -22.77 2.79 21.83
CA ALA A 38 -21.64 3.46 21.20
C ALA A 38 -21.83 3.62 19.68
N ALA A 39 -22.26 2.57 18.99
CA ALA A 39 -22.50 2.62 17.55
C ALA A 39 -23.57 3.67 17.18
N GLU A 40 -24.66 3.74 17.93
CA GLU A 40 -25.72 4.74 17.72
C GLU A 40 -25.23 6.15 18.05
N ARG A 41 -24.53 6.34 19.18
CA ARG A 41 -24.03 7.64 19.63
C ARG A 41 -23.00 8.27 18.69
N TYR A 42 -22.07 7.47 18.19
CA TYR A 42 -20.97 7.92 17.33
C TYR A 42 -21.29 7.76 15.83
N GLY A 43 -22.48 7.28 15.46
CA GLY A 43 -22.88 7.07 14.06
C GLY A 43 -22.03 6.03 13.33
N LEU A 44 -21.64 4.96 14.04
CA LEU A 44 -20.77 3.90 13.55
C LEU A 44 -21.57 2.62 13.24
N PRO A 45 -21.13 1.76 12.31
CA PRO A 45 -21.76 0.49 12.06
C PRO A 45 -21.39 -0.45 13.20
N LYS A 46 -22.40 -1.03 13.86
CA LYS A 46 -22.22 -1.93 15.00
C LYS A 46 -21.19 -3.04 14.74
N SER A 47 -21.24 -3.67 13.57
CA SER A 47 -20.31 -4.74 13.20
C SER A 47 -18.86 -4.25 13.11
N THR A 48 -18.63 -3.08 12.52
CA THR A 48 -17.30 -2.49 12.38
C THR A 48 -16.72 -2.09 13.73
N LEU A 49 -17.54 -1.53 14.62
CA LEU A 49 -17.12 -1.21 15.98
C LEU A 49 -16.80 -2.50 16.77
N TYR A 50 -17.69 -3.50 16.68
CA TYR A 50 -17.49 -4.80 17.33
C TYR A 50 -16.21 -5.50 16.88
N ASP A 51 -15.92 -5.53 15.58
CA ASP A 51 -14.70 -6.13 15.04
C ASP A 51 -13.42 -5.44 15.59
N ARG A 52 -13.49 -4.13 15.87
CA ARG A 52 -12.37 -3.36 16.46
C ARG A 52 -12.25 -3.56 17.97
N VAL A 53 -13.38 -3.61 18.69
CA VAL A 53 -13.41 -3.88 20.14
C VAL A 53 -12.91 -5.30 20.43
N SER A 54 -13.31 -6.28 19.63
CA SER A 54 -12.90 -7.69 19.78
C SER A 54 -11.44 -7.97 19.38
N GLY A 55 -10.72 -6.96 18.87
CA GLY A 55 -9.31 -7.11 18.47
C GLY A 55 -9.10 -7.79 17.12
N ARG A 56 -10.17 -8.08 16.36
CA ARG A 56 -10.06 -8.66 15.02
C ARG A 56 -9.35 -7.73 14.04
N PHE A 57 -9.50 -6.41 14.22
CA PHE A 57 -8.76 -5.39 13.47
C PHE A 57 -8.26 -4.29 14.40
N ASN A 58 -7.04 -3.81 14.15
CA ASN A 58 -6.49 -2.65 14.85
C ASN A 58 -7.17 -1.36 14.38
N LEU A 59 -7.23 -0.35 15.25
CA LEU A 59 -7.82 0.96 14.96
C LEU A 59 -7.16 1.64 13.76
N GLU A 60 -5.83 1.57 13.66
CA GLU A 60 -5.02 2.17 12.59
C GLU A 60 -5.13 1.44 11.24
N THR A 61 -5.72 0.23 11.21
CA THR A 61 -5.79 -0.55 9.98
C THR A 61 -6.75 0.09 9.00
N LYS A 62 -6.20 0.62 7.89
CA LYS A 62 -6.99 1.17 6.80
C LYS A 62 -7.79 0.07 6.10
N PRO A 63 -9.05 0.32 5.73
CA PRO A 63 -9.84 -0.64 4.99
C PRO A 63 -9.26 -0.87 3.58
N GLY A 64 -9.28 -2.13 3.14
CA GLY A 64 -8.83 -2.52 1.81
C GLY A 64 -7.75 -3.59 1.82
N ARG A 65 -7.33 -3.99 0.62
CA ARG A 65 -6.26 -4.98 0.45
C ARG A 65 -4.92 -4.36 0.89
N LYS A 66 -4.18 -5.08 1.73
CA LYS A 66 -2.80 -4.73 2.07
C LYS A 66 -1.94 -4.66 0.79
N PRO A 67 -0.95 -3.76 0.73
CA PRO A 67 -0.04 -3.73 -0.41
C PRO A 67 0.68 -5.08 -0.56
N VAL A 68 1.06 -5.41 -1.80
CA VAL A 68 1.74 -6.68 -2.13
C VAL A 68 3.14 -6.72 -1.52
N LEU A 69 3.83 -5.59 -1.53
CA LEU A 69 5.11 -5.41 -0.86
C LEU A 69 4.87 -4.69 0.46
N ASP A 70 5.62 -5.09 1.47
CA ASP A 70 5.66 -4.36 2.73
C ASP A 70 6.31 -2.98 2.53
N ILE A 71 5.98 -2.03 3.42
CA ILE A 71 6.47 -0.66 3.34
C ILE A 71 8.00 -0.60 3.43
N THR A 72 8.62 -1.52 4.18
CA THR A 72 10.09 -1.62 4.29
C THR A 72 10.73 -1.94 2.95
N THR A 73 10.20 -2.95 2.24
CA THR A 73 10.65 -3.33 0.90
C THR A 73 10.37 -2.24 -0.12
N GLU A 74 9.21 -1.57 -0.04
CA GLU A 74 8.91 -0.42 -0.90
C GLU A 74 9.93 0.71 -0.71
N ASN A 75 10.29 1.03 0.53
CA ASN A 75 11.33 2.03 0.84
C ASN A 75 12.70 1.66 0.27
N GLN A 76 13.11 0.39 0.33
CA GLN A 76 14.38 -0.05 -0.25
C GLN A 76 14.43 0.16 -1.77
N ILE A 77 13.32 -0.12 -2.46
CA ILE A 77 13.19 0.13 -3.90
C ILE A 77 13.31 1.63 -4.17
N ILE A 78 12.68 2.47 -3.35
CA ILE A 78 12.66 3.92 -3.52
C ILE A 78 14.03 4.53 -3.27
N ASN A 79 14.70 4.17 -2.17
CA ASN A 79 16.05 4.61 -1.87
C ASN A 79 17.00 4.28 -3.02
N SER A 80 16.91 3.04 -3.53
CA SER A 80 17.68 2.63 -4.71
C SER A 80 17.38 3.50 -5.93
N VAL A 81 16.13 3.92 -6.14
CA VAL A 81 15.75 4.79 -7.27
C VAL A 81 16.30 6.20 -7.09
N THR A 82 16.20 6.76 -5.88
CA THR A 82 16.71 8.09 -5.53
C THR A 82 18.22 8.14 -5.67
N GLU A 83 18.94 7.17 -5.10
CA GLU A 83 20.41 7.08 -5.22
C GLU A 83 20.86 6.96 -6.69
N ASN A 84 20.14 6.17 -7.50
CA ASN A 84 20.44 6.06 -8.92
C ASN A 84 20.23 7.41 -9.61
N ALA A 85 19.16 8.14 -9.27
CA ALA A 85 18.90 9.46 -9.83
C ALA A 85 19.97 10.49 -9.42
N GLU A 86 20.43 10.48 -8.18
CA GLU A 86 21.53 11.33 -7.69
C GLU A 86 22.84 11.05 -8.42
N LYS A 87 23.13 9.77 -8.68
CA LYS A 87 24.29 9.34 -9.46
C LYS A 87 24.15 9.64 -10.96
N GLY A 88 23.08 10.29 -11.40
CA GLY A 88 22.82 10.67 -12.78
C GLY A 88 22.19 9.55 -13.64
N PHE A 89 21.76 8.45 -13.03
CA PHE A 89 21.08 7.34 -13.68
C PHE A 89 19.58 7.40 -13.41
N GLY A 90 18.86 8.15 -14.25
CA GLY A 90 17.40 8.16 -14.21
C GLY A 90 16.80 6.76 -14.44
N LEU A 91 15.80 6.40 -13.64
CA LEU A 91 15.01 5.18 -13.85
C LEU A 91 13.65 5.49 -14.46
N SER A 92 13.34 4.84 -15.58
CA SER A 92 12.00 4.87 -16.15
C SER A 92 11.03 4.01 -15.35
N ARG A 93 9.73 4.31 -15.49
CA ARG A 93 8.65 3.54 -14.87
C ARG A 93 8.68 2.06 -15.25
N GLN A 94 8.92 1.74 -16.53
CA GLN A 94 8.97 0.35 -16.98
C GLN A 94 10.13 -0.41 -16.33
N GLN A 95 11.32 0.20 -16.26
CA GLN A 95 12.48 -0.40 -15.60
C GLN A 95 12.21 -0.65 -14.10
N LEU A 96 11.56 0.29 -13.42
CA LEU A 96 11.18 0.11 -12.02
C LEU A 96 10.22 -1.07 -11.83
N LEU A 97 9.19 -1.17 -12.69
CA LEU A 97 8.25 -2.29 -12.65
C LEU A 97 8.94 -3.63 -12.90
N THR A 98 9.82 -3.72 -13.91
CA THR A 98 10.59 -4.93 -14.18
C THR A 98 11.46 -5.32 -12.98
N ARG A 99 12.16 -4.35 -12.37
CA ARG A 99 12.99 -4.59 -11.16
C ARG A 99 12.16 -5.07 -9.98
N ALA A 100 11.02 -4.45 -9.72
CA ALA A 100 10.10 -4.85 -8.65
C ALA A 100 9.57 -6.27 -8.88
N GLY A 101 9.26 -6.64 -10.14
CA GLY A 101 8.86 -7.99 -10.51
C GLY A 101 9.93 -9.05 -10.24
N ILE A 102 11.18 -8.77 -10.64
CA ILE A 102 12.34 -9.64 -10.38
C ILE A 102 12.57 -9.79 -8.88
N LEU A 103 12.48 -8.69 -8.12
CA LEU A 103 12.62 -8.71 -6.67
C LEU A 103 11.58 -9.64 -6.03
N CYS A 104 10.31 -9.56 -6.45
CA CYS A 104 9.26 -10.42 -5.91
C CYS A 104 9.50 -11.89 -6.22
N LYS A 105 9.98 -12.20 -7.43
CA LYS A 105 10.34 -13.57 -7.81
C LYS A 105 11.49 -14.10 -6.95
N ARG A 106 12.48 -13.26 -6.65
CA ARG A 106 13.63 -13.62 -5.78
C ARG A 106 13.24 -13.78 -4.32
N ALA A 107 12.37 -12.91 -3.82
CA ALA A 107 11.88 -12.94 -2.45
C ALA A 107 10.74 -13.95 -2.22
N ASN A 108 10.36 -14.72 -3.25
CA ASN A 108 9.22 -15.64 -3.24
C ASN A 108 7.90 -15.00 -2.77
N ILE A 109 7.69 -13.72 -3.08
CA ILE A 109 6.48 -12.98 -2.72
C ILE A 109 5.43 -13.19 -3.82
N SER A 110 4.42 -14.00 -3.52
CA SER A 110 3.26 -14.20 -4.40
C SER A 110 2.25 -13.07 -4.19
N GLY A 111 2.15 -12.16 -5.15
CA GLY A 111 1.13 -11.09 -5.09
C GLY A 111 0.91 -10.34 -6.39
N PHE A 112 1.79 -10.49 -7.36
CA PHE A 112 1.56 -10.06 -8.74
C PHE A 112 1.15 -11.26 -9.59
N CYS A 113 0.02 -11.15 -10.31
CA CYS A 113 -0.43 -12.20 -11.23
C CYS A 113 0.54 -12.40 -12.40
N ASN A 114 1.28 -11.35 -12.75
CA ASN A 114 2.27 -11.35 -13.81
C ASN A 114 3.67 -11.15 -13.22
N VAL A 115 4.69 -11.56 -13.97
CA VAL A 115 6.12 -11.33 -13.63
C VAL A 115 6.39 -9.84 -13.38
N THR A 116 5.66 -8.94 -14.05
CA THR A 116 5.77 -7.48 -13.87
C THR A 116 4.54 -6.94 -13.12
N PRO A 117 4.72 -6.07 -12.09
CA PRO A 117 3.62 -5.42 -11.40
C PRO A 117 2.76 -4.57 -12.35
N SER A 118 1.46 -4.48 -12.05
CA SER A 118 0.51 -3.75 -12.90
C SER A 118 0.68 -2.23 -12.80
N LYS A 119 0.09 -1.50 -13.76
CA LYS A 119 0.01 -0.03 -13.72
C LYS A 119 -0.63 0.49 -12.42
N HIS A 120 -1.55 -0.27 -11.82
CA HIS A 120 -2.24 0.09 -10.59
C HIS A 120 -1.35 -0.02 -9.36
N TRP A 121 -0.44 -1.00 -9.35
CA TRP A 121 0.55 -1.09 -8.28
C TRP A 121 1.44 0.16 -8.25
N TRP A 122 1.90 0.64 -9.42
CA TRP A 122 2.64 1.90 -9.52
C TRP A 122 1.87 3.10 -8.95
N TYR A 123 0.58 3.25 -9.29
CA TYR A 123 -0.23 4.35 -8.74
C TYR A 123 -0.40 4.23 -7.22
N GLY A 124 -0.50 3.01 -6.70
CA GLY A 124 -0.51 2.75 -5.26
C GLY A 124 0.80 3.15 -4.59
N LEU A 125 1.94 2.73 -5.17
CA LEU A 125 3.28 3.06 -4.69
C LEU A 125 3.48 4.58 -4.67
N LYS A 126 3.20 5.27 -5.78
CA LYS A 126 3.35 6.73 -5.88
C LYS A 126 2.43 7.49 -4.92
N ARG A 127 1.24 6.95 -4.60
CA ARG A 127 0.35 7.55 -3.59
C ARG A 127 0.91 7.40 -2.16
N ARG A 128 1.62 6.31 -1.89
CA ARG A 128 2.31 6.09 -0.60
C ARG A 128 3.61 6.89 -0.51
N HIS A 129 4.26 7.11 -1.65
CA HIS A 129 5.58 7.74 -1.79
C HIS A 129 5.54 8.86 -2.84
N PRO A 130 4.96 10.02 -2.50
CA PRO A 130 4.87 11.16 -3.40
C PRO A 130 6.24 11.75 -3.79
N GLU A 131 7.28 11.49 -3.00
CA GLU A 131 8.67 11.93 -3.18
C GLU A 131 9.36 11.31 -4.42
N ILE A 132 8.79 10.24 -5.00
CA ILE A 132 9.40 9.54 -6.13
C ILE A 132 9.36 10.41 -7.41
N GLY A 133 10.51 10.98 -7.76
CA GLY A 133 10.77 11.63 -9.05
C GLY A 133 11.44 10.70 -10.06
N LEU A 134 10.66 10.00 -10.90
CA LEU A 134 11.25 9.21 -11.99
C LEU A 134 11.78 10.13 -13.11
N ARG A 135 13.03 9.91 -13.51
CA ARG A 135 13.68 10.57 -14.67
C ARG A 135 13.97 9.54 -15.74
N LYS A 136 13.74 9.88 -17.01
CA LYS A 136 14.18 8.99 -18.11
C LYS A 136 15.71 8.92 -18.08
N PRO A 137 16.32 7.73 -18.25
CA PRO A 137 17.76 7.64 -18.40
C PRO A 137 18.21 8.42 -19.64
N GLU A 138 19.17 9.33 -19.46
CA GLU A 138 19.84 9.98 -20.58
C GLU A 138 20.86 9.01 -21.21
N LYS A 139 21.13 9.17 -22.51
CA LYS A 139 22.20 8.40 -23.16
C LYS A 139 23.52 8.78 -22.50
N LEU A 140 24.17 7.81 -21.87
CA LEU A 140 25.47 8.02 -21.23
C LEU A 140 26.50 8.38 -22.32
N GLY A 141 27.16 9.54 -22.19
CA GLY A 141 28.35 9.84 -23.00
C GLY A 141 29.50 8.88 -22.65
N THR A 142 30.33 8.55 -23.63
CA THR A 142 31.44 7.57 -23.55
C THR A 142 32.32 7.74 -22.31
N GLN A 143 32.63 8.99 -21.93
CA GLN A 143 33.45 9.34 -20.77
C GLN A 143 32.85 8.84 -19.44
N ARG A 144 31.53 8.98 -19.26
CA ARG A 144 30.84 8.56 -18.03
C ARG A 144 30.82 7.04 -17.91
N SER A 145 30.57 6.31 -18.99
CA SER A 145 30.57 4.84 -18.99
C SER A 145 31.91 4.24 -18.55
N TRP A 146 33.02 4.87 -18.95
CA TRP A 146 34.37 4.41 -18.61
C TRP A 146 34.72 4.61 -17.13
N ILE A 147 34.34 5.75 -16.53
CA ILE A 147 34.58 6.06 -15.11
C ILE A 147 33.92 5.01 -14.18
N TYR A 148 32.68 4.60 -14.49
CA TYR A 148 31.98 3.60 -13.66
C TYR A 148 32.52 2.18 -13.84
N HIS A 149 33.01 1.82 -15.03
CA HIS A 149 33.62 0.50 -15.25
C HIS A 149 34.89 0.32 -14.41
N ASN A 150 35.71 1.37 -14.27
CA ASN A 150 36.95 1.31 -13.51
C ASN A 150 36.72 1.37 -11.99
N ARG A 151 35.69 2.08 -11.52
CA ARG A 151 35.37 2.19 -10.09
C ARG A 151 34.74 0.91 -9.50
N ALA A 152 34.20 0.02 -10.32
CA ALA A 152 33.68 -1.28 -9.88
C ALA A 152 34.75 -2.40 -9.83
N LYS A 153 35.99 -2.09 -10.21
CA LYS A 153 37.14 -3.01 -10.24
C LYS A 153 38.20 -2.72 -9.15
N SER A 154 37.97 -1.72 -8.29
CA SER A 154 38.75 -1.46 -7.07
C SER A 154 37.92 -1.79 -5.85
#